data_AF-A0A832PS93-F1
#
_entry.id   AF-A0A832PS93-F1
#
_cell.length_a   1.000
_cell.length_b   1.000
_cell.length_c   1.000
_cell.angle_alpha   90.00
_cell.angle_beta   90.00
_cell.angle_gamma   90.00
#
_symmetry.space_group_name_H-M   'P 1'
#
loop_
_entity.id
_entity.type
_entity.pdbx_description
1 polymer ?
#
loop_
_entity_poly.entity_id
_entity_poly.type
_entity_poly.pdbx_seq_one_letter_code
_entity_poly.pdbx_strand_id
1 'polypeptide(L)'
;MVWQSAPPGSVALVSHYPIYFMTLYDQGIEGVRPDVTVVQQSFYSKAQKGTFYAQRIAIRDDDLGPLVRSFLESGELYWPLLSKLAKVRPVLLEADSELVVPYSDLVPNGWFFRIQNEPMQPTNPDDFLEELKQKIPGWPTLATETRRVIVRLLAASSSWLKSSGHLQAASNRIEAALELNPVDAAVLAIKKDLESQLPQ
;
A
#
# COMPACT_ATOMS: atom_id res chain seq x y z
N MET A 1 0.57 8.96 10.33
CA MET A 1 0.86 7.51 10.29
C MET A 1 1.19 7.07 8.87
N VAL A 2 0.24 7.13 7.94
CA VAL A 2 0.43 6.77 6.51
C VAL A 2 1.70 7.39 5.90
N TRP A 3 1.95 8.67 6.18
CA TRP A 3 3.04 9.43 5.56
C TRP A 3 4.44 9.26 6.14
N GLN A 4 4.59 8.61 7.30
CA GLN A 4 5.83 8.73 8.08
C GLN A 4 7.06 8.17 7.37
N SER A 5 6.85 7.14 6.56
CA SER A 5 7.89 6.48 5.77
C SER A 5 8.00 7.04 4.35
N ALA A 6 7.12 7.95 3.92
CA ALA A 6 7.10 8.43 2.54
C ALA A 6 8.22 9.47 2.33
N PRO A 7 9.20 9.25 1.44
CA PRO A 7 10.22 10.26 1.18
C PRO A 7 9.63 11.51 0.49
N PRO A 8 10.31 12.67 0.55
CA PRO A 8 9.87 13.87 -0.14
C PRO A 8 9.72 13.68 -1.66
N GLY A 9 8.71 14.30 -2.27
CA GLY A 9 8.53 14.27 -3.74
C GLY A 9 8.08 12.91 -4.28
N SER A 10 7.61 12.01 -3.42
CA SER A 10 7.20 10.65 -3.80
C SER A 10 5.84 10.61 -4.50
N VAL A 11 5.59 9.51 -5.21
CA VAL A 11 4.25 9.14 -5.67
C VAL A 11 3.75 8.00 -4.82
N ALA A 12 2.57 8.15 -4.22
CA ALA A 12 1.92 7.11 -3.43
C ALA A 12 0.68 6.58 -4.15
N LEU A 13 0.71 5.31 -4.55
CA LEU A 13 -0.42 4.61 -5.13
C LEU A 13 -1.19 3.86 -4.04
N VAL A 14 -2.36 4.39 -3.67
CA VAL A 14 -3.22 3.92 -2.58
C VAL A 14 -4.29 2.99 -3.13
N SER A 15 -4.47 1.81 -2.56
CA SER A 15 -5.44 0.81 -3.02
C SER A 15 -6.82 1.08 -2.40
N HIS A 16 -6.88 1.35 -1.09
CA HIS A 16 -8.13 1.38 -0.34
C HIS A 16 -8.81 2.77 -0.34
N TYR A 17 -10.08 2.86 -0.77
CA TYR A 17 -10.76 4.15 -0.94
C TYR A 17 -10.84 5.04 0.32
N PRO A 18 -11.24 4.53 1.51
CA PRO A 18 -11.14 5.29 2.75
C PRO A 18 -9.77 5.91 3.00
N ILE A 19 -8.68 5.16 2.79
CA ILE A 19 -7.33 5.68 2.95
C ILE A 19 -7.06 6.75 1.91
N TYR A 20 -7.41 6.52 0.65
CA TYR A 20 -7.25 7.51 -0.41
C TYR A 20 -7.96 8.84 -0.08
N PHE A 21 -9.22 8.80 0.35
CA PHE A 21 -9.95 10.02 0.70
C PHE A 21 -9.41 10.70 1.96
N MET A 22 -8.99 9.93 2.97
CA MET A 22 -8.29 10.48 4.14
C MET A 22 -6.99 11.16 3.72
N THR A 23 -6.19 10.55 2.85
CA THR A 23 -4.94 11.14 2.35
C THR A 23 -5.18 12.41 1.53
N LEU A 24 -6.27 12.48 0.75
CA LEU A 24 -6.64 13.71 0.06
C LEU A 24 -7.11 14.81 1.02
N TYR A 25 -7.83 14.46 2.08
CA TYR A 25 -8.23 15.40 3.12
C TYR A 25 -7.00 15.97 3.85
N ASP A 26 -6.10 15.09 4.29
CA ASP A 26 -4.82 15.45 4.92
C ASP A 26 -4.05 16.47 4.07
N GLN A 27 -3.97 16.24 2.75
CA GLN A 27 -3.26 17.15 1.84
C GLN A 27 -4.01 18.45 1.56
N GLY A 28 -5.30 18.35 1.20
CA GLY A 28 -6.07 19.48 0.68
C GLY A 28 -6.60 20.42 1.76
N ILE A 29 -6.81 19.90 2.98
CA ILE A 29 -7.38 20.65 4.09
C ILE A 29 -6.32 20.91 5.16
N GLU A 30 -5.60 19.88 5.59
CA GLU A 30 -4.62 19.99 6.69
C GLU A 30 -3.22 20.39 6.21
N GLY A 31 -3.00 20.45 4.88
CA GLY A 31 -1.70 20.81 4.29
C GLY A 31 -0.58 19.81 4.63
N VAL A 32 -0.93 18.57 4.97
CA VAL A 32 0.02 17.52 5.34
C VAL A 32 0.58 16.88 4.08
N ARG A 33 1.91 16.87 3.95
CA ARG A 33 2.63 16.26 2.81
C ARG A 33 2.13 16.70 1.43
N PRO A 34 2.07 18.01 1.15
CA PRO A 34 1.67 18.52 -0.17
C PRO A 34 2.69 18.14 -1.26
N ASP A 35 3.88 17.70 -0.86
CA ASP A 35 4.98 17.25 -1.71
C ASP A 35 4.78 15.83 -2.28
N VAL A 36 3.79 15.08 -1.81
CA VAL A 36 3.53 13.70 -2.27
C VAL A 36 2.41 13.68 -3.29
N THR A 37 2.62 13.09 -4.46
CA THR A 37 1.54 12.88 -5.42
C THR A 37 0.77 11.62 -5.04
N VAL A 38 -0.48 11.79 -4.59
CA VAL A 38 -1.36 10.67 -4.24
C VAL A 38 -2.20 10.26 -5.44
N VAL A 39 -2.19 8.98 -5.77
CA VAL A 39 -2.94 8.35 -6.86
C VAL A 39 -3.69 7.16 -6.30
N GLN A 40 -4.96 6.98 -6.63
CA GLN A 40 -5.64 5.72 -6.31
C GLN A 40 -5.27 4.67 -7.36
N GLN A 41 -4.93 3.43 -6.95
CA GLN A 41 -4.34 2.41 -7.84
C GLN A 41 -5.16 2.08 -9.09
N SER A 42 -6.50 2.16 -9.02
CA SER A 42 -7.39 1.96 -10.17
C SER A 42 -7.79 3.27 -10.86
N PHE A 43 -7.03 4.35 -10.61
CA PHE A 43 -7.39 5.72 -10.94
C PHE A 43 -8.84 6.05 -10.57
N TYR A 44 -9.32 5.54 -9.44
CA TYR A 44 -10.70 5.63 -9.01
C TYR A 44 -11.67 5.11 -10.10
N SER A 45 -11.57 3.82 -10.39
CA SER A 45 -12.35 3.14 -11.46
C SER A 45 -13.86 3.37 -11.40
N LYS A 46 -14.41 3.70 -10.23
CA LYS A 46 -15.82 4.09 -10.03
C LYS A 46 -16.24 5.35 -10.79
N ALA A 47 -15.32 6.28 -11.08
CA ALA A 47 -15.62 7.46 -11.90
C ALA A 47 -15.15 7.23 -13.34
N GLN A 48 -16.11 6.94 -14.23
CA GLN A 48 -15.86 6.80 -15.66
C GLN A 48 -14.72 5.80 -15.98
N LYS A 49 -14.71 4.65 -15.29
CA LYS A 49 -13.67 3.61 -15.44
C LYS A 49 -12.25 4.13 -15.16
N GLY A 50 -12.12 5.19 -14.34
CA GLY A 50 -10.86 5.79 -13.94
C GLY A 50 -10.33 6.86 -14.89
N THR A 51 -10.91 7.00 -16.09
CA THR A 51 -10.47 7.98 -17.10
C THR A 51 -10.45 9.40 -16.58
N PHE A 52 -11.50 9.81 -15.87
CA PHE A 52 -11.62 11.17 -15.35
C PHE A 52 -10.48 11.53 -14.40
N TYR A 53 -10.16 10.64 -13.45
CA TYR A 53 -9.09 10.88 -12.49
C TYR A 53 -7.71 10.72 -13.10
N ALA A 54 -7.51 9.77 -14.02
CA ALA A 54 -6.25 9.61 -14.74
C ALA A 54 -5.87 10.90 -15.48
N GLN A 55 -6.83 11.54 -16.17
CA GLN A 55 -6.62 12.83 -16.82
C GLN A 55 -6.28 13.95 -15.82
N ARG A 56 -6.97 14.01 -14.68
CA ARG A 56 -6.68 15.00 -13.62
C ARG A 56 -5.28 14.84 -13.04
N ILE A 57 -4.83 13.60 -12.86
CA ILE A 57 -3.48 13.30 -12.39
C ILE A 57 -2.44 13.75 -13.41
N ALA A 58 -2.64 13.47 -14.71
CA ALA A 58 -1.71 13.92 -15.75
C ALA A 58 -1.60 15.45 -15.87
N ILE A 59 -2.63 16.21 -15.50
CA ILE A 59 -2.58 17.68 -15.45
C ILE A 59 -1.81 18.18 -14.21
N ARG A 60 -1.89 17.45 -13.10
CA ARG A 60 -1.26 17.84 -11.82
C ARG A 60 0.22 17.46 -11.77
N ASP A 61 0.59 16.38 -12.43
CA ASP A 61 1.91 15.76 -12.34
C ASP A 61 2.32 15.19 -13.70
N ASP A 62 3.09 15.97 -14.45
CA ASP A 62 3.50 15.67 -15.83
C ASP A 62 4.34 14.39 -15.93
N ASP A 63 5.10 14.05 -14.88
CA ASP A 63 5.94 12.85 -14.82
C ASP A 63 5.09 11.56 -14.85
N LEU A 64 3.81 11.64 -14.47
CA LEU A 64 2.86 10.53 -14.55
C LEU A 64 2.22 10.38 -15.93
N GLY A 65 2.45 11.32 -16.85
CA GLY A 65 1.86 11.31 -18.19
C GLY A 65 2.00 9.97 -18.94
N PRO A 66 3.19 9.34 -19.01
CA PRO A 66 3.34 8.03 -19.64
C PRO A 66 2.49 6.93 -18.98
N LEU A 67 2.46 6.89 -17.64
CA LEU A 67 1.68 5.90 -16.88
C LEU A 67 0.19 6.09 -17.12
N VAL A 68 -0.29 7.33 -17.09
CA VAL A 68 -1.70 7.68 -17.37
C VAL A 68 -2.10 7.27 -18.77
N ARG A 69 -1.29 7.57 -19.80
CA ARG A 69 -1.61 7.18 -21.18
C ARG A 69 -1.72 5.67 -21.33
N SER A 70 -0.76 4.93 -20.77
CA SER A 70 -0.81 3.46 -20.77
C SER A 70 -2.07 2.94 -20.07
N PHE A 71 -2.44 3.51 -18.91
CA PHE A 71 -3.65 3.12 -18.20
C PHE A 71 -4.93 3.43 -19.01
N LEU A 72 -5.00 4.56 -19.70
CA LEU A 72 -6.14 4.91 -20.54
C LEU A 72 -6.31 3.95 -21.74
N GLU A 73 -5.23 3.33 -22.18
CA GLU A 73 -5.23 2.34 -23.27
C GLU A 73 -5.57 0.93 -22.79
N SER A 74 -4.98 0.46 -21.68
CA SER A 74 -5.13 -0.92 -21.19
C SER A 74 -6.15 -1.10 -20.08
N GLY A 75 -6.47 -0.05 -19.33
CA GLY A 75 -7.24 -0.11 -18.08
C GLY A 75 -6.44 -0.62 -16.87
N GLU A 76 -5.12 -0.82 -17.01
CA GLU A 76 -4.27 -1.45 -16.00
C GLU A 76 -3.00 -0.64 -15.71
N LEU A 77 -2.47 -0.76 -14.49
CA LEU A 77 -1.18 -0.18 -14.13
C LEU A 77 -0.04 -0.96 -14.79
N TYR A 78 0.75 -0.29 -15.62
CA TYR A 78 1.84 -0.93 -16.34
C TYR A 78 3.16 -0.89 -15.56
N TRP A 79 3.57 -2.06 -15.03
CA TRP A 79 4.74 -2.19 -14.16
C TRP A 79 6.04 -1.57 -14.72
N PRO A 80 6.44 -1.81 -15.98
CA PRO A 80 7.66 -1.22 -16.53
C PRO A 80 7.69 0.32 -16.48
N LEU A 81 6.53 0.98 -16.56
CA LEU A 81 6.45 2.44 -16.40
C LEU A 81 6.57 2.87 -14.94
N LEU A 82 6.01 2.12 -14.00
CA LEU A 82 6.21 2.35 -12.56
C LEU A 82 7.69 2.16 -12.18
N SER A 83 8.33 1.09 -12.65
CA SER A 83 9.76 0.85 -12.45
C SER A 83 10.63 1.94 -13.08
N LYS A 84 10.27 2.43 -14.27
CA LYS A 84 10.96 3.56 -14.90
C LYS A 84 10.79 4.85 -14.10
N LEU A 85 9.59 5.14 -13.61
CA LEU A 85 9.32 6.30 -12.75
C LEU A 85 10.10 6.23 -11.43
N ALA A 86 10.19 5.02 -10.85
CA ALA A 86 10.94 4.77 -9.63
C ALA A 86 12.42 5.14 -9.78
N LYS A 87 13.01 5.11 -10.98
CA LYS A 87 14.40 5.57 -11.21
C LYS A 87 14.58 7.08 -11.10
N VAL A 88 13.50 7.86 -11.19
CA VAL A 88 13.52 9.32 -11.17
C VAL A 88 13.14 9.86 -9.79
N ARG A 89 12.13 9.25 -9.15
CA ARG A 89 11.65 9.63 -7.82
C ARG A 89 11.04 8.45 -7.08
N PRO A 90 10.90 8.51 -5.75
CA PRO A 90 10.37 7.38 -4.99
C PRO A 90 8.91 7.06 -5.36
N VAL A 91 8.63 5.78 -5.62
CA VAL A 91 7.29 5.25 -5.91
C VAL A 91 6.89 4.29 -4.80
N LEU A 92 5.76 4.59 -4.17
CA LEU A 92 5.21 3.88 -3.02
C LEU A 92 3.88 3.23 -3.43
N LEU A 93 3.69 1.97 -3.05
CA LEU A 93 2.49 1.18 -3.33
C LEU A 93 1.89 0.73 -2.00
N GLU A 94 0.62 1.01 -1.78
CA GLU A 94 -0.14 0.30 -0.74
C GLU A 94 -0.34 -1.15 -1.19
N ALA A 95 -0.15 -2.11 -0.28
CA ALA A 95 -0.37 -3.51 -0.64
C ALA A 95 -1.82 -3.73 -1.10
N ASP A 96 -1.97 -4.46 -2.20
CA ASP A 96 -3.25 -4.84 -2.77
C ASP A 96 -3.18 -6.30 -3.22
N SER A 97 -4.19 -7.08 -2.86
CA SER A 97 -4.31 -8.48 -3.28
C SER A 97 -4.61 -8.62 -4.78
N GLU A 98 -5.16 -7.59 -5.42
CA GLU A 98 -5.53 -7.60 -6.84
C GLU A 98 -4.40 -7.10 -7.74
N LEU A 99 -3.39 -6.40 -7.19
CA LEU A 99 -2.28 -5.85 -7.96
C LEU A 99 -1.14 -6.87 -8.09
N VAL A 100 -0.88 -7.30 -9.32
CA VAL A 100 0.26 -8.17 -9.64
C VAL A 100 1.53 -7.34 -9.78
N VAL A 101 2.52 -7.65 -8.95
CA VAL A 101 3.81 -6.94 -8.90
C VAL A 101 4.98 -7.94 -8.81
N PRO A 102 6.15 -7.63 -9.38
CA PRO A 102 7.38 -8.35 -9.08
C PRO A 102 7.81 -8.08 -7.63
N TYR A 103 7.50 -9.01 -6.73
CA TYR A 103 7.78 -8.85 -5.28
C TYR A 103 9.27 -8.70 -4.95
N SER A 104 10.16 -9.16 -5.84
CA SER A 104 11.61 -8.94 -5.76
C SER A 104 12.01 -7.47 -5.84
N ASP A 105 11.17 -6.65 -6.46
CA ASP A 105 11.43 -5.23 -6.71
C ASP A 105 10.85 -4.36 -5.59
N LEU A 106 10.23 -4.96 -4.56
CA LEU A 106 9.53 -4.25 -3.50
C LEU A 106 10.26 -4.40 -2.17
N VAL A 107 10.42 -3.26 -1.48
CA VAL A 107 10.94 -3.22 -0.11
C VAL A 107 9.87 -2.66 0.83
N PRO A 108 9.65 -3.26 2.01
CA PRO A 108 8.72 -2.73 3.01
C PRO A 108 9.13 -1.32 3.45
N ASN A 109 8.16 -0.39 3.52
CA ASN A 109 8.40 1.02 3.85
C ASN A 109 7.22 1.59 4.65
N GLY A 110 7.06 1.15 5.90
CA GLY A 110 5.95 1.56 6.76
C GLY A 110 4.61 1.06 6.24
N TRP A 111 3.66 1.99 6.03
CA TRP A 111 2.34 1.69 5.44
C TRP A 111 2.43 1.18 4.00
N PHE A 112 3.47 1.59 3.27
CA PHE A 112 3.65 1.32 1.86
C PHE A 112 4.77 0.30 1.62
N PHE A 113 4.84 -0.20 0.40
CA PHE A 113 6.02 -0.85 -0.17
C PHE A 113 6.62 0.12 -1.19
N ARG A 114 7.95 0.26 -1.18
CA ARG A 114 8.66 1.10 -2.14
C ARG A 114 9.22 0.23 -3.26
N ILE A 115 9.15 0.72 -4.50
CA ILE A 115 9.85 0.11 -5.62
C ILE A 115 11.36 0.38 -5.47
N GLN A 116 12.17 -0.69 -5.42
CA GLN A 116 13.60 -0.63 -5.22
C GLN A 116 14.30 -0.09 -6.47
N ASN A 117 14.95 1.06 -6.31
CA ASN A 117 15.74 1.74 -7.35
C ASN A 117 17.19 2.01 -6.89
N GLU A 118 17.42 2.04 -5.58
CA GLU A 118 18.70 2.26 -4.92
C GLU A 118 18.81 1.35 -3.69
N PRO A 119 20.04 1.02 -3.24
CA PRO A 119 20.23 0.33 -1.97
C PRO A 119 19.73 1.22 -0.82
N MET A 120 18.56 0.89 -0.29
CA MET A 120 18.01 1.49 0.91
C MET A 120 18.47 0.68 2.13
N GLN A 121 18.63 1.33 3.29
CA GLN A 121 18.75 0.56 4.52
C GLN A 121 17.48 -0.31 4.67
N PRO A 122 17.63 -1.62 4.95
CA PRO A 122 16.49 -2.46 5.20
C PRO A 122 15.74 -1.92 6.41
N THR A 123 14.52 -1.44 6.21
CA THR A 123 13.59 -1.19 7.30
C THR A 123 13.11 -2.53 7.82
N ASN A 124 13.25 -2.77 9.12
CA ASN A 124 12.66 -3.97 9.73
C ASN A 124 11.15 -3.88 9.51
N PRO A 125 10.53 -4.81 8.79
CA PRO A 125 9.11 -4.71 8.50
C PRO A 125 8.30 -4.64 9.79
N ASP A 126 8.70 -5.33 10.86
CA ASP A 126 7.94 -5.37 12.11
C ASP A 126 7.83 -4.03 12.85
N ASP A 127 8.75 -3.09 12.63
CA ASP A 127 8.69 -1.75 13.23
C ASP A 127 7.38 -1.04 12.88
N PHE A 128 6.87 -1.25 11.65
CA PHE A 128 5.58 -0.70 11.23
C PHE A 128 4.41 -1.23 12.05
N LEU A 129 4.40 -2.52 12.40
CA LEU A 129 3.27 -3.10 13.14
C LEU A 129 3.24 -2.59 14.58
N GLU A 130 4.40 -2.48 15.21
CA GLU A 130 4.51 -1.91 16.54
C GLU A 130 4.07 -0.45 16.55
N GLU A 131 4.52 0.35 15.58
CA GLU A 131 4.09 1.72 15.42
C GLU A 131 2.57 1.84 15.16
N LEU A 132 2.02 0.95 14.33
CA LEU A 132 0.59 0.88 14.03
C LEU A 132 -0.23 0.61 15.30
N LYS A 133 0.15 -0.39 16.10
CA LYS A 133 -0.50 -0.74 17.37
C LYS A 133 -0.44 0.42 18.37
N GLN A 134 0.68 1.14 18.44
CA GLN A 134 0.84 2.30 19.33
C GLN A 134 -0.01 3.52 18.90
N LYS A 135 -0.19 3.74 17.60
CA LYS A 135 -0.83 4.94 17.05
C LYS A 135 -2.32 4.81 16.82
N ILE A 136 -2.87 3.60 16.86
CA ILE A 136 -4.31 3.38 16.76
C ILE A 136 -4.87 3.19 18.18
N PRO A 137 -5.47 4.23 18.78
CA PRO A 137 -6.05 4.10 20.11
C PRO A 137 -7.21 3.09 20.11
N GLY A 138 -7.27 2.28 21.16
CA GLY A 138 -8.33 1.30 21.35
C GLY A 138 -8.06 -0.06 20.73
N TRP A 139 -6.84 -0.37 20.28
CA TRP A 139 -6.47 -1.74 19.90
C TRP A 139 -6.64 -2.72 21.08
N PRO A 140 -7.24 -3.92 20.87
CA PRO A 140 -7.79 -4.46 19.62
C PRO A 140 -9.28 -4.09 19.37
N THR A 141 -9.94 -3.42 20.32
CA THR A 141 -11.37 -3.01 20.27
C THR A 141 -11.63 -1.77 19.41
N LEU A 142 -11.29 -1.85 18.12
CA LEU A 142 -11.45 -0.73 17.19
C LEU A 142 -12.90 -0.57 16.70
N ALA A 143 -13.25 0.66 16.30
CA ALA A 143 -14.49 0.93 15.57
C ALA A 143 -14.57 0.11 14.27
N THR A 144 -15.77 -0.29 13.87
CA THR A 144 -16.00 -1.26 12.77
C THR A 144 -15.26 -0.91 11.48
N GLU A 145 -15.34 0.34 11.02
CA GLU A 145 -14.73 0.73 9.74
C GLU A 145 -13.21 0.82 9.85
N THR A 146 -12.66 1.36 10.94
CA THR A 146 -11.21 1.35 11.20
C THR A 146 -10.69 -0.08 11.24
N ARG A 147 -11.36 -0.97 11.98
CA ARG A 147 -11.01 -2.39 12.05
C ARG A 147 -10.96 -3.03 10.67
N ARG A 148 -11.98 -2.81 9.83
CA ARG A 148 -12.05 -3.37 8.46
C ARG A 148 -10.88 -2.92 7.60
N VAL A 149 -10.55 -1.64 7.64
CA VAL A 149 -9.42 -1.07 6.88
C VAL A 149 -8.10 -1.69 7.32
N ILE A 150 -7.86 -1.76 8.64
CA ILE A 150 -6.61 -2.30 9.17
C ILE A 150 -6.47 -3.81 8.91
N VAL A 151 -7.53 -4.59 9.10
CA VAL A 151 -7.50 -6.04 8.81
C VAL A 151 -7.15 -6.29 7.33
N ARG A 152 -7.73 -5.52 6.39
CA ARG A 152 -7.42 -5.65 4.96
C ARG A 152 -5.97 -5.25 4.64
N LEU A 153 -5.49 -4.15 5.21
CA LEU A 153 -4.10 -3.72 5.06
C LEU A 153 -3.14 -4.81 5.56
N LEU A 154 -3.38 -5.35 6.75
CA LEU A 154 -2.54 -6.39 7.35
C LEU A 154 -2.56 -7.68 6.51
N ALA A 155 -3.71 -8.09 5.99
CA ALA A 155 -3.84 -9.26 5.13
C ALA A 155 -3.12 -9.08 3.78
N ALA A 156 -3.30 -7.94 3.11
CA ALA A 156 -2.64 -7.66 1.83
C ALA A 156 -1.12 -7.51 2.00
N SER A 157 -0.68 -6.76 3.01
CA SER A 157 0.75 -6.60 3.32
C SER A 157 1.42 -7.90 3.72
N SER A 158 0.72 -8.79 4.44
CA SER A 158 1.23 -10.14 4.74
C SER A 158 1.54 -10.92 3.47
N SER A 159 0.62 -10.90 2.50
CA SER A 159 0.78 -11.62 1.22
C SER A 159 1.99 -11.11 0.44
N TRP A 160 2.21 -9.80 0.44
CA TRP A 160 3.38 -9.18 -0.21
C TRP A 160 4.67 -9.49 0.56
N LEU A 161 4.68 -9.36 1.89
CA LEU A 161 5.84 -9.69 2.75
C LEU A 161 6.26 -11.14 2.57
N LYS A 162 5.29 -12.07 2.55
CA LYS A 162 5.52 -13.49 2.28
C LYS A 162 6.24 -13.67 0.95
N SER A 163 5.71 -13.05 -0.11
CA SER A 163 6.23 -13.18 -1.47
C SER A 163 7.63 -12.56 -1.64
N SER A 164 7.97 -11.57 -0.82
CA SER A 164 9.31 -10.98 -0.72
C SER A 164 10.24 -11.71 0.26
N GLY A 165 9.83 -12.86 0.83
CA GLY A 165 10.66 -13.71 1.70
C GLY A 165 10.66 -13.33 3.19
N HIS A 166 9.85 -12.35 3.61
CA HIS A 166 9.71 -11.92 5.00
C HIS A 166 8.64 -12.73 5.75
N LEU A 167 8.83 -14.05 5.83
CA LEU A 167 7.82 -14.98 6.38
C LEU A 167 7.42 -14.67 7.82
N GLN A 168 8.37 -14.36 8.70
CA GLN A 168 8.06 -14.02 10.10
C GLN A 168 7.22 -12.75 10.20
N ALA A 169 7.61 -11.69 9.50
CA ALA A 169 6.85 -10.45 9.48
C ALA A 169 5.45 -10.65 8.88
N ALA A 170 5.34 -11.45 7.81
CA ALA A 170 4.06 -11.83 7.22
C ALA A 170 3.16 -12.56 8.24
N SER A 171 3.71 -13.48 9.02
CA SER A 171 3.00 -14.18 10.11
C SER A 171 2.54 -13.19 11.18
N ASN A 172 3.43 -12.28 11.62
CA ASN A 172 3.10 -11.27 12.63
C ASN A 172 1.93 -10.38 12.19
N ARG A 173 1.84 -10.04 10.89
CA ARG A 173 0.70 -9.28 10.34
C ARG A 173 -0.62 -10.03 10.46
N ILE A 174 -0.60 -11.34 10.21
CA ILE A 174 -1.79 -12.17 10.25
C ILE A 174 -2.25 -12.41 11.69
N GLU A 175 -1.32 -12.64 12.62
CA GLU A 175 -1.67 -12.70 14.05
C GLU A 175 -2.31 -11.38 14.52
N ALA A 176 -1.73 -10.23 14.16
CA ALA A 176 -2.34 -8.94 14.49
C ALA A 176 -3.71 -8.71 13.83
N ALA A 177 -3.91 -9.19 12.59
CA ALA A 177 -5.21 -9.12 11.94
C ALA A 177 -6.25 -10.00 12.66
N LEU A 178 -5.85 -11.16 13.18
CA LEU A 178 -6.71 -12.06 13.97
C LEU A 178 -6.96 -11.53 15.39
N GLU A 179 -6.03 -10.78 16.00
CA GLU A 179 -6.31 -10.05 17.25
C GLU A 179 -7.50 -9.09 17.08
N LEU A 180 -7.59 -8.44 15.91
CA LEU A 180 -8.68 -7.52 15.58
C LEU A 180 -9.98 -8.23 15.17
N ASN A 181 -9.87 -9.30 14.39
CA ASN A 181 -11.00 -10.09 13.90
C ASN A 181 -10.69 -11.60 13.92
N PRO A 182 -10.93 -12.29 15.05
CA PRO A 182 -10.52 -13.69 15.23
C PRO A 182 -11.21 -14.69 14.29
N VAL A 183 -12.35 -14.32 13.71
CA VAL A 183 -13.20 -15.21 12.90
C VAL A 183 -13.16 -14.86 11.41
N ASP A 184 -12.23 -14.00 10.98
CA ASP A 184 -12.11 -13.62 9.58
C ASP A 184 -11.61 -14.79 8.73
N ALA A 185 -12.50 -15.37 7.93
CA ALA A 185 -12.21 -16.56 7.13
C ALA A 185 -11.08 -16.34 6.11
N ALA A 186 -10.95 -15.14 5.55
CA ALA A 186 -9.89 -14.84 4.59
C ALA A 186 -8.52 -14.77 5.29
N VAL A 187 -8.46 -14.10 6.45
CA VAL A 187 -7.23 -14.02 7.26
C VAL A 187 -6.82 -15.41 7.76
N LEU A 188 -7.78 -16.23 8.22
CA LEU A 188 -7.52 -17.62 8.64
C LEU A 188 -6.97 -18.49 7.50
N ALA A 189 -7.45 -18.29 6.27
CA ALA A 189 -6.92 -18.99 5.11
C ALA A 189 -5.46 -18.60 4.82
N ILE A 190 -5.11 -17.32 4.94
CA ILE A 190 -3.72 -16.85 4.78
C ILE A 190 -2.83 -17.41 5.90
N LYS A 191 -3.31 -17.46 7.15
CA LYS A 191 -2.59 -18.08 8.27
C LYS A 191 -2.19 -19.52 7.96
N LYS A 192 -3.16 -20.33 7.55
CA LYS A 192 -2.94 -21.75 7.22
C LYS A 192 -1.91 -21.93 6.10
N ASP A 193 -1.96 -21.07 5.09
CA ASP A 193 -1.00 -21.07 3.99
C ASP A 193 0.42 -20.68 4.46
N LEU A 194 0.57 -19.70 5.35
CA LEU A 194 1.86 -19.34 5.96
C LEU A 194 2.45 -20.45 6.83
N GLU A 195 1.63 -21.09 7.69
CA GLU A 195 2.06 -22.18 8.57
C GLU A 195 2.62 -23.37 7.79
N SER A 196 2.13 -23.60 6.56
CA SER A 196 2.65 -24.67 5.69
C SER A 196 4.08 -24.40 5.17
N GLN A 197 4.59 -23.18 5.32
CA GLN A 197 5.87 -22.72 4.76
C GLN A 197 6.92 -22.36 5.82
N LEU A 198 6.54 -22.32 7.09
CA LEU A 198 7.50 -22.10 8.18
C LEU A 198 8.20 -23.43 8.53
N PRO A 199 9.54 -23.44 8.72
CA PRO A 199 10.24 -24.63 9.19
C PRO A 199 9.75 -24.99 10.60
N GLN A 200 9.47 -26.28 10.81
CA GLN A 200 9.05 -26.85 12.11
C GLN A 200 10.14 -26.77 13.17
#